data_AF-A0A2V8INF9-F1
#
_entry.id   AF-A0A2V8INF9-F1
#
_cell.length_a   1.000
_cell.length_b   1.000
_cell.length_c   1.000
_cell.angle_alpha   90.00
_cell.angle_beta   90.00
_cell.angle_gamma   90.00
#
_symmetry.space_group_name_H-M   'P 1'
#
loop_
_entity.id
_entity.type
_entity.pdbx_description
1 polymer ?
#
loop_
_entity_poly.entity_id
_entity_poly.type
_entity_poly.pdbx_seq_one_letter_code
_entity_poly.pdbx_strand_id
1 'polypeptide(L)'
;VYILYSHAKNERVRVKARIKEWEPIESVSGVWTTADWLEREVFDMFGVQYLNHPNLKRILLPEDWVGYPLRKDYNIRLQDVEWVRKHLGIDSGQKYYVGEARHEDAGYVTPSD
;
A
#
# COMPACT_ATOMS: atom_id res chain seq x y z
N VAL A 1 6.04 9.03 -8.09
CA VAL A 1 6.24 10.45 -8.48
C VAL A 1 7.50 10.93 -7.79
N TYR A 2 8.42 11.58 -8.49
CA TYR A 2 9.66 12.09 -7.92
C TYR A 2 9.64 13.61 -7.86
N ILE A 3 10.05 14.17 -6.72
CA ILE A 3 10.14 15.62 -6.49
C ILE A 3 11.61 15.95 -6.32
N LEU A 4 12.14 16.74 -7.24
CA LEU A 4 13.54 17.13 -7.30
C LEU A 4 13.66 18.63 -6.99
N TYR A 5 14.73 18.99 -6.30
CA TYR A 5 15.05 20.38 -5.97
C TYR A 5 16.48 20.71 -6.40
N SER A 6 16.63 21.84 -7.09
CA SER A 6 17.93 22.38 -7.48
C SER A 6 18.30 23.52 -6.54
N HIS A 7 19.33 23.31 -5.72
CA HIS A 7 19.83 24.35 -4.81
C HIS A 7 20.43 25.54 -5.55
N ALA A 8 21.19 25.29 -6.62
CA ALA A 8 21.87 26.35 -7.37
C ALA A 8 20.89 27.29 -8.10
N LYS A 9 19.75 26.76 -8.57
CA LYS A 9 18.73 27.54 -9.28
C LYS A 9 17.54 27.94 -8.41
N ASN A 10 17.45 27.39 -7.19
CA ASN A 10 16.28 27.50 -6.32
C ASN A 10 14.97 27.08 -7.00
N GLU A 11 15.02 26.02 -7.82
CA GLU A 11 13.90 25.54 -8.63
C GLU A 11 13.46 24.13 -8.20
N ARG A 12 12.17 23.83 -8.38
CA ARG A 12 11.60 22.50 -8.11
C ARG A 12 11.04 21.89 -9.39
N VAL A 13 11.33 20.61 -9.61
CA VAL A 13 10.82 19.83 -10.74
C VAL A 13 10.10 18.60 -10.20
N ARG A 14 8.96 18.27 -10.80
CA ARG A 14 8.21 17.05 -10.48
C ARG A 14 8.18 16.13 -11.69
N VAL A 15 8.76 14.94 -11.54
CA VAL A 15 8.78 13.91 -12.58
C VAL A 15 7.72 12.85 -12.24
N LYS A 16 6.79 12.62 -13.15
CA LYS A 16 5.72 11.63 -12.98
C LYS A 16 5.90 10.50 -14.00
N ALA A 17 6.31 9.33 -13.52
CA ALA A 17 6.21 8.09 -14.28
C ALA A 17 4.81 7.50 -14.08
N ARG A 18 4.17 7.05 -15.17
CA ARG A 18 2.94 6.26 -15.13
C ARG A 18 3.32 4.83 -15.45
N ILE A 19 2.84 3.89 -14.65
CA ILE A 19 3.08 2.45 -14.81
C ILE A 19 1.73 1.74 -14.86
N LYS A 20 1.67 0.61 -15.55
CA LYS A 20 0.53 -0.31 -15.48
C LYS A 20 0.59 -1.12 -14.18
N GLU A 21 -0.51 -1.79 -13.89
CA GLU A 21 -0.55 -2.74 -12.77
C GLU A 21 0.49 -3.84 -12.99
N TRP A 22 1.28 -4.13 -11.97
CA TRP A 22 2.36 -5.15 -11.98
C TRP A 22 3.51 -4.90 -12.95
N GLU A 23 3.54 -3.75 -13.63
CA GLU A 23 4.67 -3.35 -14.46
C GLU A 23 5.82 -2.87 -13.56
N PRO A 24 6.98 -3.54 -13.59
CA PRO A 24 8.12 -3.11 -12.80
C PRO A 24 8.76 -1.85 -13.41
N ILE A 25 9.38 -1.02 -12.57
CA ILE A 25 10.08 0.19 -12.99
C ILE A 25 11.53 0.16 -12.52
N GLU A 26 12.43 0.80 -13.26
CA GLU A 26 13.82 0.95 -12.82
C GLU A 26 13.93 1.79 -11.54
N SER A 27 14.70 1.29 -10.56
CA SER A 27 15.07 2.03 -9.36
C SER A 27 15.96 3.21 -9.69
N VAL A 28 15.74 4.35 -9.05
CA VAL A 28 16.65 5.50 -9.12
C VAL A 28 17.58 5.60 -7.91
N SER A 29 17.61 4.57 -7.06
CA SER A 29 18.50 4.48 -5.88
C SER A 29 20.00 4.57 -6.25
N GLY A 30 20.37 4.11 -7.44
CA GLY A 30 21.74 4.26 -7.97
C GLY A 30 22.12 5.70 -8.35
N VAL A 31 21.14 6.58 -8.58
CA VAL A 31 21.35 8.01 -8.85
C VAL A 31 21.23 8.83 -7.56
N TRP A 32 20.19 8.56 -6.77
CA TRP A 32 19.92 9.21 -5.50
C TRP A 32 19.75 8.18 -4.40
N THR A 33 20.73 8.06 -3.51
CA THR A 33 20.69 7.09 -2.39
C THR A 33 19.46 7.24 -1.50
N THR A 34 18.93 8.46 -1.36
CA THR A 34 17.70 8.71 -0.59
C THR A 34 16.46 8.01 -1.16
N ALA A 35 16.48 7.60 -2.43
CA ALA A 35 15.39 6.89 -3.05
C ALA A 35 15.22 5.46 -2.50
N ASP A 36 16.25 4.85 -1.90
CA ASP A 36 16.18 3.50 -1.30
C ASP A 36 14.99 3.36 -0.32
N TRP A 37 14.85 4.29 0.61
CA TRP A 37 13.76 4.25 1.60
C TRP A 37 12.40 4.58 0.98
N LEU A 38 12.36 5.54 0.07
CA LEU A 38 11.12 5.99 -0.57
C LEU A 38 10.56 4.93 -1.52
N GLU A 39 11.41 4.23 -2.27
CA GLU A 39 10.99 3.15 -3.17
C GLU A 39 10.52 1.94 -2.36
N ARG A 40 11.14 1.63 -1.23
CA ARG A 40 10.66 0.61 -0.28
C ARG A 40 9.31 0.95 0.34
N GLU A 41 9.07 2.21 0.71
CA GLU A 41 7.76 2.67 1.20
C GLU A 41 6.68 2.49 0.14
N VAL A 42 6.96 2.88 -1.12
CA VAL A 42 6.01 2.72 -2.23
C VAL A 42 5.76 1.23 -2.51
N PHE A 43 6.78 0.38 -2.44
CA PHE A 43 6.62 -1.06 -2.53
C PHE A 43 5.72 -1.60 -1.41
N ASP A 44 5.94 -1.19 -0.16
CA ASP A 44 5.18 -1.69 0.99
C ASP A 44 3.71 -1.23 0.98
N MET A 45 3.44 0.01 0.54
CA MET A 45 2.11 0.60 0.57
C MET A 45 1.28 0.37 -0.69
N PHE A 46 1.91 0.31 -1.87
CA PHE A 46 1.25 0.21 -3.17
C PHE A 46 1.63 -1.04 -3.97
N GLY A 47 2.68 -1.77 -3.57
CA GLY A 47 3.12 -2.98 -4.27
C GLY A 47 3.81 -2.73 -5.61
N VAL A 48 4.40 -1.54 -5.79
CA VAL A 48 5.19 -1.24 -7.00
C VAL A 48 6.54 -1.94 -6.92
N GLN A 49 6.90 -2.71 -7.95
CA GLN A 49 8.17 -3.41 -8.01
C GLN A 49 9.24 -2.55 -8.68
N TYR A 50 10.43 -2.54 -8.09
CA TYR A 50 11.58 -1.79 -8.57
C TYR A 50 12.70 -2.73 -9.02
N LEU A 51 13.12 -2.62 -10.29
CA LEU A 51 14.28 -3.33 -10.83
C LEU A 51 15.56 -2.69 -10.33
N ASN A 52 16.61 -3.50 -10.15
CA ASN A 52 17.95 -3.06 -9.73
C ASN A 52 18.01 -2.33 -8.38
N HIS A 53 16.97 -2.47 -7.55
CA HIS A 53 16.95 -1.92 -6.20
C HIS A 53 17.84 -2.76 -5.25
N PRO A 54 18.72 -2.16 -4.44
CA PRO A 54 19.70 -2.91 -3.63
C PRO A 54 19.06 -3.79 -2.54
N ASN A 55 17.97 -3.34 -1.92
CA ASN A 55 17.28 -4.09 -0.86
C ASN A 55 15.77 -3.83 -0.85
N LEU A 56 15.06 -4.34 -1.85
CA LEU A 56 13.61 -4.14 -1.93
C LEU A 56 12.89 -5.08 -0.95
N LYS A 57 12.54 -4.54 0.21
CA LYS A 57 11.76 -5.23 1.25
C LYS A 57 10.84 -4.25 1.97
N ARG A 58 9.79 -4.79 2.58
CA ARG A 58 8.87 -4.03 3.44
C ARG A 58 9.61 -3.29 4.54
N ILE A 59 9.03 -2.18 5.00
CA ILE A 59 9.68 -1.28 5.96
C ILE A 59 8.72 -0.72 7.01
N LEU A 60 7.45 -0.54 6.67
CA LEU A 60 6.41 -0.03 7.57
C LEU A 60 5.54 -1.16 8.11
N LEU A 61 5.17 -2.13 7.26
CA LEU A 61 4.24 -3.19 7.63
C LEU A 61 4.98 -4.41 8.21
N PRO A 62 4.31 -5.17 9.10
CA PRO A 62 4.77 -6.48 9.53
C PRO A 62 5.05 -7.42 8.35
N GLU A 63 6.00 -8.35 8.54
CA GLU A 63 6.39 -9.30 7.49
C GLU A 63 5.23 -10.20 7.07
N ASP A 64 4.31 -10.53 7.99
CA ASP A 64 3.17 -11.41 7.75
C ASP A 64 1.90 -10.67 7.28
N TRP A 65 2.01 -9.38 6.99
CA TRP A 65 0.90 -8.58 6.47
C TRP A 65 0.50 -9.02 5.05
N VAL A 66 -0.79 -9.02 4.71
CA VAL A 66 -1.26 -9.41 3.38
C VAL A 66 -1.91 -8.23 2.66
N GLY A 67 -1.39 -7.91 1.48
CA GLY A 67 -1.88 -6.81 0.64
C GLY A 67 -1.06 -5.51 0.75
N TYR A 68 -1.66 -4.44 0.22
CA TYR A 68 -1.04 -3.12 0.03
C TYR A 68 -2.03 -2.02 0.43
N PRO A 69 -1.93 -1.45 1.64
CA PRO A 69 -2.98 -0.63 2.26
C PRO A 69 -3.46 0.59 1.48
N LEU A 70 -2.60 1.22 0.68
CA LEU A 70 -2.92 2.46 -0.03
C LEU A 70 -3.47 2.23 -1.44
N ARG A 71 -3.62 0.97 -1.86
CA ARG A 71 -4.31 0.62 -3.11
C ARG A 71 -5.81 0.90 -3.02
N LYS A 72 -6.43 1.28 -4.13
CA LYS A 72 -7.85 1.70 -4.17
C LYS A 72 -8.82 0.52 -4.14
N ASP A 73 -8.40 -0.62 -4.66
CA ASP A 73 -9.05 -1.92 -4.57
C ASP A 73 -8.99 -2.52 -3.16
N TYR A 74 -8.10 -1.99 -2.31
CA TYR A 74 -7.94 -2.44 -0.94
C TYR A 74 -8.94 -1.71 -0.03
N ASN A 75 -9.99 -2.42 0.38
CA ASN A 75 -11.07 -1.84 1.16
C ASN A 75 -10.59 -1.54 2.60
N ILE A 76 -10.65 -0.26 2.99
CA ILE A 76 -10.30 0.20 4.35
C ILE A 76 -11.07 -0.53 5.44
N ARG A 77 -12.29 -0.99 5.15
CA ARG A 77 -13.03 -1.81 6.11
C ARG A 77 -12.41 -3.17 6.23
N LEU A 78 -11.99 -3.81 5.13
CA LEU A 78 -11.37 -5.13 5.10
C LEU A 78 -9.92 -5.17 5.62
N GLN A 79 -9.34 -4.01 5.95
CA GLN A 79 -8.02 -3.92 6.57
C GLN A 79 -7.99 -4.70 7.89
N ASP A 80 -7.19 -5.75 7.90
CA ASP A 80 -6.53 -6.33 9.07
C ASP A 80 -7.40 -6.89 10.19
N VAL A 81 -8.56 -7.49 9.86
CA VAL A 81 -9.27 -8.35 10.83
C VAL A 81 -8.33 -9.41 11.37
N GLU A 82 -7.69 -10.13 10.45
CA GLU A 82 -6.96 -11.34 10.80
C GLU A 82 -5.67 -11.01 11.52
N TRP A 83 -4.93 -10.00 11.06
CA TRP A 83 -3.68 -9.59 11.68
C TRP A 83 -3.92 -8.97 13.07
N VAL A 84 -4.89 -8.06 13.22
CA VAL A 84 -5.23 -7.43 14.51
C VAL A 84 -5.76 -8.46 15.49
N ARG A 85 -6.64 -9.37 15.05
CA ARG A 85 -7.15 -10.45 15.90
C ARG A 85 -6.02 -11.38 16.36
N LYS A 86 -5.12 -11.75 15.45
CA LYS A 86 -4.00 -12.67 15.73
C LYS A 86 -2.95 -12.08 16.68
N HIS A 87 -2.59 -10.80 16.53
CA HIS A 87 -1.46 -10.20 17.26
C HIS A 87 -1.87 -9.30 18.42
N LEU A 88 -3.04 -8.67 18.34
CA LEU A 88 -3.50 -7.71 19.34
C LEU A 88 -4.68 -8.24 20.16
N GLY A 89 -5.36 -9.30 19.72
CA GLY A 89 -6.52 -9.87 20.43
C GLY A 89 -7.72 -8.92 20.50
N ILE A 90 -7.76 -7.91 19.63
CA ILE A 90 -8.82 -6.91 19.55
C ILE A 90 -9.73 -7.30 18.40
N ASP A 91 -11.02 -7.41 18.65
CA ASP A 91 -12.01 -7.45 17.58
C ASP A 91 -12.24 -6.02 17.09
N SER A 92 -12.05 -5.79 15.79
CA SER A 92 -12.31 -4.49 15.19
C SER A 92 -13.80 -4.15 15.36
N GLY A 93 -14.08 -3.01 16.00
CA GLY A 93 -15.44 -2.51 16.17
C GLY A 93 -16.11 -2.09 14.85
N GLN A 94 -15.36 -2.07 13.75
CA GLN A 94 -15.91 -1.86 12.41
C GLN A 94 -16.44 -3.20 11.89
N LYS A 95 -17.76 -3.38 11.87
CA LYS A 95 -18.39 -4.61 11.33
C LYS A 95 -18.06 -4.75 9.83
N TYR A 96 -17.58 -5.93 9.44
CA TYR A 96 -17.25 -6.27 8.06
C TYR A 96 -18.49 -6.83 7.37
N TYR A 97 -18.81 -6.31 6.19
CA TYR A 97 -19.68 -6.99 5.23
C TYR A 97 -18.75 -7.77 4.30
N VAL A 98 -18.79 -9.10 4.38
CA VAL A 98 -18.04 -9.95 3.47
C VAL A 98 -18.86 -10.15 2.21
N GLY A 99 -18.31 -9.71 1.08
CA GLY A 99 -18.81 -10.02 -0.26
C GLY A 99 -19.64 -8.92 -0.90
N GLU A 100 -19.74 -9.01 -2.22
CA GLU A 100 -20.88 -8.54 -2.99
C GLU A 100 -22.17 -9.20 -2.45
N ALA A 101 -22.59 -8.83 -1.23
CA ALA A 101 -23.75 -9.41 -0.61
C ALA A 101 -24.99 -8.88 -1.34
N ARG A 102 -25.52 -9.68 -2.27
CA ARG A 102 -26.92 -9.52 -2.63
C ARG A 102 -27.72 -9.80 -1.37
N HIS A 103 -28.86 -9.14 -1.25
CA HIS A 103 -29.74 -9.12 -0.08
C HIS A 103 -30.28 -10.52 0.34
N GLU A 104 -29.83 -11.58 -0.32
CA GLU A 104 -30.35 -12.94 -0.35
C GLU A 104 -29.37 -13.96 0.27
N ASP A 105 -28.11 -13.58 0.47
CA ASP A 105 -27.10 -14.49 1.01
C ASP A 105 -27.25 -14.63 2.54
N ALA A 106 -27.17 -15.87 3.02
CA ALA A 106 -27.56 -16.35 4.36
C ALA A 106 -26.82 -15.72 5.58
N GLY A 107 -26.01 -14.69 5.38
CA GLY A 107 -25.39 -13.86 6.41
C GLY A 107 -25.98 -12.45 6.53
N TYR A 108 -27.04 -12.13 5.78
CA TYR A 108 -27.67 -10.81 5.80
C TYR A 108 -28.51 -10.60 7.08
N VAL A 109 -27.98 -9.82 8.01
CA VAL A 109 -28.76 -9.27 9.13
C VAL A 109 -29.13 -7.84 8.77
N THR A 110 -30.41 -7.63 8.42
CA THR A 110 -31.01 -6.28 8.40
C THR A 110 -30.76 -5.61 9.76
N PRO A 111 -30.32 -4.35 9.81
CA PRO A 111 -30.46 -3.58 11.04
C PRO A 111 -31.95 -3.54 11.39
N SER A 112 -32.35 -4.32 12.40
CA SER A 112 -33.66 -4.21 13.02
C SER A 112 -33.63 -3.01 13.96
N ASP A 113 -34.52 -2.07 13.68
CA ASP A 113 -34.92 -0.85 14.40
C ASP A 113 -33.94 0.33 14.44
#